data_AF-L5JNJ0-F1
#
_entry.id   AF-L5JNJ0-F1
#
_cell.length_a   1.000
_cell.length_b   1.000
_cell.length_c   1.000
_cell.angle_alpha   90.00
_cell.angle_beta   90.00
_cell.angle_gamma   90.00
#
_symmetry.space_group_name_H-M   'P 1'
#
loop_
_entity.id
_entity.type
_entity.pdbx_description
1 polymer ?
#
loop_
_entity_poly.entity_id
_entity_poly.type
_entity_poly.pdbx_seq_one_letter_code
_entity_poly.pdbx_strand_id
1 'polypeptide(L)'
;MDISLWKFETSKYYVTIIDAPGHRDFIKNMITGTSQADRAVLSVAARNSDNTLELRANVPWFKGWKVTRKDGSASGTTLLEALDCILPLTRPTDKPSRLPPQDVYRIGGISTVSVGQVETSVLKPGMVVTFAPVNVTTEVESVEMHHEALSEAIPGDNTGFSVKNVSAKGVHRGNVAGDSKNDLPVKAAGFTTQVIILNHPGQISARYAPVLDCPAAHITCKFAELKEKTD
;
A
#
# COMPACT_ATOMS: atom_id res chain seq x y z
N MET A 1 13.36 13.57 2.56
CA MET A 1 13.55 12.37 3.40
C MET A 1 12.68 11.29 2.79
N ASP A 2 13.29 10.20 2.36
CA ASP A 2 12.57 8.99 1.97
C ASP A 2 11.90 8.37 3.20
N ILE A 3 10.95 7.47 2.97
CA ILE A 3 10.29 6.69 4.01
C ILE A 3 11.38 5.96 4.82
N SER A 4 11.43 6.19 6.14
CA SER A 4 12.31 5.41 7.01
C SER A 4 11.55 4.20 7.56
N LEU A 5 12.19 3.03 7.50
CA LEU A 5 11.63 1.77 7.94
C LEU A 5 12.31 1.34 9.24
N TRP A 6 11.54 1.30 10.32
CA TRP A 6 11.99 0.80 11.62
C TRP A 6 11.26 -0.48 11.97
N LYS A 7 11.93 -1.42 12.62
CA LYS A 7 11.33 -2.71 12.97
C LYS A 7 11.40 -2.94 14.48
N PHE A 8 10.33 -3.44 15.05
CA PHE A 8 10.29 -3.90 16.42
C PHE A 8 9.28 -5.04 16.59
N GLU A 9 9.41 -5.78 17.68
CA GLU A 9 8.57 -6.94 17.98
C GLU A 9 7.66 -6.63 19.16
N THR A 10 6.44 -7.13 19.08
CA THR A 10 5.49 -7.19 20.18
C THR A 10 5.26 -8.64 20.59
N SER A 11 4.37 -8.89 21.55
CA SER A 11 4.06 -10.27 21.95
C SER A 11 3.41 -11.10 20.83
N LYS A 12 2.80 -10.43 19.85
CA LYS A 12 2.04 -11.08 18.76
C LYS A 12 2.49 -10.73 17.35
N TYR A 13 3.15 -9.60 17.15
CA TYR A 13 3.40 -9.05 15.82
C TYR A 13 4.85 -8.62 15.64
N TYR A 14 5.36 -8.85 14.43
CA TYR A 14 6.53 -8.14 13.91
C TYR A 14 6.03 -6.86 13.25
N VAL A 15 6.39 -5.70 13.80
CA VAL A 15 5.88 -4.40 13.34
C VAL A 15 6.97 -3.68 12.57
N THR A 16 6.62 -3.25 11.35
CA THR A 16 7.43 -2.31 10.58
C THR A 16 6.77 -0.94 10.62
N ILE A 17 7.49 0.07 11.15
CA ILE A 17 7.06 1.46 11.16
C ILE A 17 7.46 2.09 9.83
N ILE A 18 6.47 2.65 9.15
CA ILE A 18 6.64 3.55 8.01
C ILE A 18 6.55 4.97 8.57
N ASP A 19 7.69 5.63 8.77
CA ASP A 19 7.69 7.03 9.19
C ASP A 19 7.44 7.93 7.97
N ALA A 20 6.26 8.54 7.93
CA ALA A 20 5.81 9.43 6.86
C ALA A 20 5.94 10.90 7.31
N PRO A 21 6.73 11.75 6.62
CA PRO A 21 6.94 13.12 7.06
C PRO A 21 5.64 13.94 6.95
N GLY A 22 5.31 14.71 8.00
CA GLY A 22 4.13 15.59 8.02
C GLY A 22 4.27 16.92 7.26
N HIS A 23 5.40 17.16 6.59
CA HIS A 23 5.62 18.38 5.82
C HIS A 23 4.94 18.30 4.45
N ARG A 24 4.41 19.44 3.98
CA ARG A 24 3.59 19.55 2.75
C ARG A 24 4.22 18.88 1.53
N ASP A 25 5.53 18.98 1.40
CA ASP A 25 6.27 18.43 0.25
C ASP A 25 6.34 16.89 0.24
N PHE A 26 6.02 16.23 1.35
CA PHE A 26 6.06 14.77 1.49
C PHE A 26 4.69 14.11 1.52
N ILE A 27 3.61 14.85 1.25
CA ILE A 27 2.25 14.27 1.15
C ILE A 27 2.21 13.13 0.12
N LYS A 28 2.95 13.25 -0.99
CA LYS A 28 3.09 12.18 -1.97
C LYS A 28 3.70 10.91 -1.35
N ASN A 29 4.82 11.06 -0.65
CA ASN A 29 5.50 9.95 0.02
C ASN A 29 4.62 9.34 1.12
N MET A 30 3.84 10.16 1.81
CA MET A 30 2.84 9.71 2.78
C MET A 30 1.76 8.87 2.11
N ILE A 31 1.19 9.30 0.99
CA ILE A 31 0.15 8.53 0.25
C ILE A 31 0.70 7.18 -0.23
N THR A 32 1.90 7.17 -0.83
CA THR A 32 2.51 5.92 -1.33
C THR A 32 3.05 5.01 -0.22
N GLY A 33 3.43 5.57 0.94
CA GLY A 33 3.85 4.79 2.10
C GLY A 33 2.67 4.21 2.87
N THR A 34 1.62 5.00 3.07
CA THR A 34 0.39 4.56 3.75
C THR A 34 -0.39 3.53 2.96
N SER A 35 -0.26 3.47 1.62
CA SER A 35 -0.91 2.44 0.82
C SER A 35 -0.43 1.02 1.16
N GLN A 36 0.77 0.87 1.73
CA GLN A 36 1.33 -0.41 2.16
C GLN A 36 1.11 -0.67 3.66
N ALA A 37 0.53 0.29 4.39
CA ALA A 37 0.40 0.23 5.84
C ALA A 37 -0.91 -0.46 6.25
N ASP A 38 -0.77 -1.50 7.07
CA ASP A 38 -1.90 -2.25 7.63
C ASP A 38 -2.75 -1.41 8.60
N ARG A 39 -2.10 -0.50 9.34
CA ARG A 39 -2.69 0.30 10.42
C ARG A 39 -1.98 1.65 10.50
N ALA A 40 -2.68 2.66 11.03
CA ALA A 40 -2.13 3.98 11.25
C ALA A 40 -2.09 4.32 12.75
N VAL A 41 -1.00 4.94 13.19
CA VAL A 41 -0.89 5.56 14.52
C VAL A 41 -0.99 7.07 14.34
N LEU A 42 -2.01 7.68 14.93
CA LEU A 42 -2.18 9.13 14.93
C LEU A 42 -1.65 9.72 16.24
N SER A 43 -0.56 10.47 16.17
CA SER A 43 -0.06 11.25 17.30
C SER A 43 -0.69 12.63 17.33
N VAL A 44 -1.20 13.05 18.49
CA VAL A 44 -1.81 14.37 18.70
C VAL A 44 -1.08 15.07 19.84
N ALA A 45 -0.50 16.24 19.55
CA ALA A 45 0.15 17.05 20.58
C ALA A 45 -0.92 17.64 21.52
N ALA A 46 -0.80 17.35 22.82
CA ALA A 46 -1.58 18.03 23.85
C ALA A 46 -0.93 19.39 24.14
N ARG A 47 -1.73 20.47 24.15
CA ARG A 47 -1.23 21.82 24.44
C ARG A 47 -1.00 21.93 25.96
N ASN A 48 0.26 22.19 26.36
CA ASN A 48 0.87 22.18 27.71
C ASN A 48 1.48 20.79 28.06
N SER A 49 2.76 20.59 28.42
CA SER A 49 3.88 21.43 28.87
C SER A 49 5.17 20.58 28.83
N ASP A 50 6.31 21.18 28.46
CA ASP A 50 7.70 20.71 28.56
C ASP A 50 8.15 19.53 27.67
N ASN A 51 9.13 19.85 26.81
CA ASN A 51 9.95 18.93 26.02
C ASN A 51 10.95 18.14 26.92
N THR A 52 10.49 17.53 28.00
CA THR A 52 11.30 16.61 28.81
C THR A 52 10.86 15.18 28.55
N LEU A 53 11.81 14.39 28.02
CA LEU A 53 11.73 12.96 27.70
C LEU A 53 11.64 12.05 28.95
N GLU A 54 11.16 12.55 30.08
CA GLU A 54 11.00 11.72 31.28
C GLU A 54 9.60 11.12 31.32
N LEU A 55 9.56 9.78 31.41
CA LEU A 55 8.34 9.03 31.66
C LEU A 55 7.65 9.59 32.92
N ARG A 56 6.52 10.28 32.75
CA ARG A 56 5.64 10.59 33.89
C ARG A 56 5.07 9.27 34.41
N ALA A 57 5.68 8.75 35.48
CA ALA A 57 5.30 7.50 36.13
C ALA A 57 3.94 7.57 36.86
N ASN A 58 3.23 8.72 36.85
CA ASN A 58 1.98 8.87 37.58
C ASN A 58 1.00 9.80 36.86
N VAL A 59 0.08 9.23 36.10
CA VAL A 59 -1.12 9.90 35.56
C VAL A 59 -2.38 9.28 36.19
N PRO A 60 -2.71 9.63 37.45
CA PRO A 60 -3.74 8.93 38.24
C PRO A 60 -5.14 8.99 37.61
N TRP A 61 -5.37 9.97 36.74
CA TRP A 61 -6.62 10.16 36.02
C TRP A 61 -6.78 9.19 34.84
N PHE A 62 -5.69 8.67 34.28
CA PHE A 62 -5.75 7.76 33.15
C PHE A 62 -5.91 6.32 33.63
N LYS A 63 -7.12 5.77 33.47
CA LYS A 63 -7.48 4.40 33.87
C LYS A 63 -7.23 3.36 32.78
N GLY A 64 -6.55 3.74 31.71
CA GLY A 64 -6.39 2.94 30.51
C GLY A 64 -7.39 3.30 29.40
N TRP A 65 -7.15 2.70 28.24
CA TRP A 65 -8.01 2.77 27.07
C TRP A 65 -8.90 1.52 27.00
N LYS A 66 -10.04 1.64 26.32
CA LYS A 66 -10.96 0.52 26.05
C LYS A 66 -11.49 0.65 24.63
N VAL A 67 -11.56 -0.48 23.92
CA VAL A 67 -12.07 -0.57 22.56
C VAL A 67 -13.14 -1.65 22.52
N THR A 68 -14.27 -1.35 21.87
CA THR A 68 -15.36 -2.30 21.63
C THR A 68 -15.53 -2.50 20.13
N ARG A 69 -15.46 -3.74 19.68
CA ARG A 69 -15.60 -4.15 18.27
C ARG A 69 -16.57 -5.32 18.17
N LYS A 70 -17.06 -5.59 16.95
CA LYS A 70 -17.90 -6.77 16.67
C LYS A 70 -17.17 -8.07 17.01
N ASP A 71 -15.87 -8.11 16.78
CA ASP A 71 -15.03 -9.30 16.93
C ASP A 71 -14.32 -9.38 18.30
N GLY A 72 -14.74 -8.56 19.27
CA GLY A 72 -14.21 -8.57 20.64
C GLY A 72 -13.95 -7.18 21.22
N SER A 73 -13.96 -7.10 22.56
CA SER A 73 -13.53 -5.90 23.29
C SER A 73 -12.11 -6.09 23.83
N ALA A 74 -11.35 -5.01 23.89
CA ALA A 74 -10.00 -4.98 24.44
C ALA A 74 -9.81 -3.76 25.36
N SER A 75 -8.90 -3.86 26.32
CA SER A 75 -8.51 -2.75 27.18
C SER A 75 -7.03 -2.87 27.55
N GLY A 76 -6.39 -1.74 27.84
CA GLY A 76 -5.00 -1.69 28.24
C GLY A 76 -4.61 -0.30 28.72
N THR A 77 -3.35 -0.10 29.03
CA THR A 77 -2.78 1.13 29.58
C THR A 77 -1.63 1.67 28.74
N THR A 78 -0.98 0.82 27.95
CA THR A 78 0.17 1.22 27.14
C THR A 78 -0.17 1.25 25.65
N LEU A 79 0.65 1.98 24.87
CA LEU A 79 0.58 1.95 23.41
C LEU A 79 0.94 0.55 22.87
N LEU A 80 1.89 -0.15 23.51
CA LEU A 80 2.30 -1.49 23.10
C LEU A 80 1.15 -2.49 23.23
N GLU A 81 0.39 -2.44 24.33
CA GLU A 81 -0.82 -3.25 24.50
C GLU A 81 -1.90 -2.89 23.45
N ALA A 82 -2.00 -1.62 23.06
CA ALA A 82 -2.94 -1.20 22.03
C ALA A 82 -2.56 -1.79 20.66
N LEU A 83 -1.26 -1.88 20.36
CA LEU A 83 -0.74 -2.55 19.16
C LEU A 83 -0.99 -4.07 19.21
N ASP A 84 -0.78 -4.71 20.35
CA ASP A 84 -1.06 -6.15 20.54
C ASP A 84 -2.56 -6.51 20.50
N CYS A 85 -3.42 -5.52 20.68
CA CYS A 85 -4.87 -5.66 20.55
C CYS A 85 -5.39 -5.33 19.14
N ILE A 86 -4.49 -5.08 18.19
CA ILE A 86 -4.85 -5.02 16.77
C ILE A 86 -5.31 -6.42 16.34
N LEU A 87 -6.48 -6.50 15.70
CA LEU A 87 -6.94 -7.75 15.09
C LEU A 87 -6.13 -8.01 13.81
N PRO A 88 -5.75 -9.27 13.53
CA PRO A 88 -5.10 -9.62 12.27
C PRO A 88 -5.92 -9.14 11.09
N LEU A 89 -5.27 -8.61 10.07
CA LEU A 89 -5.94 -8.32 8.82
C LEU A 89 -6.36 -9.63 8.15
N THR A 90 -7.62 -9.69 7.73
CA THR A 90 -8.04 -10.70 6.76
C THR A 90 -7.36 -10.38 5.44
N ARG A 91 -6.32 -11.15 5.11
CA ARG A 91 -5.63 -11.02 3.81
C ARG A 91 -6.64 -11.34 2.71
N PRO A 92 -6.76 -10.48 1.67
CA PRO A 92 -7.76 -10.67 0.61
C PRO A 92 -7.33 -11.77 -0.38
N THR A 93 -7.30 -13.03 0.07
CA THR A 93 -6.93 -14.20 -0.75
C THR A 93 -8.01 -14.56 -1.76
N ASP A 94 -9.28 -14.30 -1.45
CA ASP A 94 -10.42 -14.67 -2.30
C ASP A 94 -10.76 -13.61 -3.37
N LYS A 95 -10.07 -12.47 -3.35
CA LYS A 95 -10.25 -11.42 -4.36
C LYS A 95 -9.44 -11.72 -5.62
N PRO A 96 -9.82 -11.19 -6.79
CA PRO A 96 -9.03 -11.28 -8.01
C PRO A 96 -7.59 -10.79 -7.81
N SER A 97 -6.62 -11.42 -8.47
CA SER A 97 -5.20 -11.10 -8.28
C SER A 97 -4.85 -9.70 -8.79
N ARG A 98 -4.18 -8.90 -7.95
CA ARG A 98 -3.63 -7.58 -8.28
C ARG A 98 -2.25 -7.45 -7.67
N LEU A 99 -1.28 -7.16 -8.51
CA LEU A 99 0.13 -7.02 -8.14
C LEU A 99 0.71 -5.85 -8.95
N PRO A 100 0.69 -4.61 -8.40
CA PRO A 100 1.30 -3.47 -9.05
C PRO A 100 2.83 -3.52 -8.89
N PRO A 101 3.61 -3.81 -9.95
CA PRO A 101 5.07 -3.71 -9.88
C PRO A 101 5.51 -2.29 -9.52
N GLN A 102 6.31 -2.20 -8.47
CA GLN A 102 6.99 -1.00 -8.01
C GLN A 102 8.27 -0.79 -8.83
N ASP A 103 9.03 -1.86 -9.04
CA ASP A 103 10.24 -1.86 -9.86
C ASP A 103 10.23 -3.04 -10.83
N VAL A 104 10.89 -2.86 -11.98
CA VAL A 104 11.01 -3.88 -13.01
C VAL A 104 12.46 -3.93 -13.48
N TYR A 105 13.12 -5.04 -13.17
CA TYR A 105 14.50 -5.32 -13.53
C TYR A 105 14.57 -6.24 -14.73
N ARG A 106 15.60 -6.06 -15.54
CA ARG A 106 15.85 -6.88 -16.73
C ARG A 106 17.18 -7.59 -16.54
N ILE A 107 17.11 -8.90 -16.51
CA ILE A 107 18.29 -9.74 -16.40
C ILE A 107 18.66 -10.16 -17.82
N GLY A 108 19.88 -9.81 -18.24
CA GLY A 108 20.34 -10.05 -19.60
C GLY A 108 20.26 -11.53 -19.97
N GLY A 109 19.37 -11.88 -20.90
CA GLY A 109 19.33 -13.18 -21.57
C GLY A 109 18.06 -14.01 -21.44
N ILE A 110 17.22 -13.87 -20.40
CA ILE A 110 16.13 -14.86 -20.18
C ILE A 110 14.84 -14.28 -19.56
N SER A 111 14.92 -13.46 -18.51
CA SER A 111 13.72 -13.11 -17.72
C SER A 111 13.64 -11.63 -17.29
N THR A 112 12.40 -11.13 -17.21
CA THR A 112 12.09 -9.84 -16.58
C THR A 112 11.64 -10.12 -15.16
N VAL A 113 12.24 -9.44 -14.18
CA VAL A 113 11.89 -9.56 -12.76
C VAL A 113 11.08 -8.34 -12.35
N SER A 114 9.83 -8.57 -11.96
CA SER A 114 8.95 -7.53 -11.43
C SER A 114 8.94 -7.62 -9.92
N VAL A 115 9.10 -6.49 -9.23
CA VAL A 115 9.12 -6.41 -7.76
C VAL A 115 7.94 -5.57 -7.31
N GLY A 116 7.16 -6.08 -6.36
CA GLY A 116 6.02 -5.37 -5.80
C GLY A 116 5.35 -6.13 -4.65
N GLN A 117 4.41 -5.45 -4.02
CA GLN A 117 3.60 -6.03 -2.95
C GLN A 117 2.39 -6.76 -3.56
N VAL A 118 2.14 -7.99 -3.14
CA VAL A 118 0.91 -8.70 -3.50
C VAL A 118 -0.26 -8.02 -2.79
N GLU A 119 -1.16 -7.38 -3.54
CA GLU A 119 -2.30 -6.64 -2.94
C GLU A 119 -3.48 -7.59 -2.66
N THR A 120 -3.75 -8.50 -3.61
CA THR A 120 -4.87 -9.44 -3.57
C THR A 120 -4.54 -10.76 -4.24
N SER A 121 -5.19 -11.83 -3.78
CA SER A 121 -4.96 -13.22 -4.19
C SER A 121 -3.55 -13.75 -3.91
N VAL A 122 -3.34 -15.01 -4.23
CA VAL A 122 -2.05 -15.70 -4.08
C VAL A 122 -1.31 -15.69 -5.43
N LEU A 123 0.00 -15.44 -5.40
CA LEU A 123 0.89 -15.56 -6.56
C LEU A 123 1.72 -16.83 -6.45
N LYS A 124 1.78 -17.62 -7.52
CA LYS A 124 2.54 -18.88 -7.58
C LYS A 124 3.36 -18.97 -8.87
N PRO A 125 4.53 -19.63 -8.84
CA PRO A 125 5.16 -20.13 -10.06
C PRO A 125 4.18 -20.95 -10.92
N GLY A 126 4.24 -20.80 -12.23
CA GLY A 126 3.34 -21.42 -13.21
C GLY A 126 2.01 -20.69 -13.43
N MET A 127 1.70 -19.64 -12.66
CA MET A 127 0.53 -18.81 -12.94
C MET A 127 0.73 -18.02 -14.24
N VAL A 128 -0.33 -17.91 -15.04
CA VAL A 128 -0.33 -17.05 -16.23
C VAL A 128 -0.92 -15.70 -15.84
N VAL A 129 -0.10 -14.66 -15.87
CA VAL A 129 -0.47 -13.31 -15.49
C VAL A 129 -0.52 -12.37 -16.69
N THR A 130 -1.47 -11.43 -16.66
CA THR A 130 -1.58 -10.35 -17.64
C THR A 130 -1.23 -9.03 -16.98
N PHE A 131 -0.38 -8.25 -17.64
CA PHE A 131 -0.02 -6.90 -17.26
C PHE A 131 -0.92 -5.88 -17.98
N ALA A 132 -1.70 -5.12 -17.21
CA ALA A 132 -2.43 -3.96 -17.68
C ALA A 132 -1.62 -2.68 -17.42
N PRO A 133 -1.76 -1.63 -18.25
CA PRO A 133 -2.64 -1.51 -19.42
C PRO A 133 -2.02 -2.04 -20.73
N VAL A 134 -0.84 -2.66 -20.67
CA VAL A 134 -0.06 -3.07 -21.85
C VAL A 134 -0.55 -4.36 -22.50
N ASN A 135 -1.46 -5.08 -21.85
CA ASN A 135 -2.07 -6.34 -22.29
C ASN A 135 -1.04 -7.42 -22.65
N VAL A 136 0.07 -7.46 -21.92
CA VAL A 136 1.11 -8.49 -22.07
C VAL A 136 0.77 -9.65 -21.15
N THR A 137 0.60 -10.85 -21.70
CA THR A 137 0.31 -12.07 -20.93
C THR A 137 1.52 -12.98 -20.94
N THR A 138 1.90 -13.50 -19.78
CA THR A 138 3.10 -14.32 -19.59
C THR A 138 2.92 -15.25 -18.40
N GLU A 139 3.70 -16.33 -18.38
CA GLU A 139 3.81 -17.23 -17.23
C GLU A 139 4.84 -16.71 -16.22
N VAL A 140 4.54 -16.88 -14.94
CA VAL A 140 5.43 -16.64 -13.81
C VAL A 140 6.36 -17.84 -13.66
N GLU A 141 7.67 -17.63 -13.75
CA GLU A 141 8.67 -18.70 -13.66
C GLU A 141 9.10 -18.97 -12.22
N SER A 142 9.40 -17.91 -11.46
CA SER A 142 9.75 -18.00 -10.05
C SER A 142 9.15 -16.85 -9.27
N VAL A 143 8.96 -17.08 -7.97
CA VAL A 143 8.58 -16.06 -6.99
C VAL A 143 9.60 -16.12 -5.86
N GLU A 144 10.13 -14.98 -5.47
CA GLU A 144 11.23 -14.87 -4.51
C GLU A 144 10.95 -13.74 -3.51
N MET A 145 11.34 -13.95 -2.26
CA MET A 145 11.33 -12.94 -1.20
C MET A 145 12.63 -13.05 -0.42
N HIS A 146 13.34 -11.94 -0.21
CA HIS A 146 14.60 -11.93 0.54
C HIS A 146 15.66 -12.95 0.06
N HIS A 147 15.76 -13.17 -1.26
CA HIS A 147 16.66 -14.16 -1.89
C HIS A 147 16.31 -15.64 -1.65
N GLU A 148 15.12 -15.93 -1.14
CA GLU A 148 14.59 -17.28 -1.02
C GLU A 148 13.44 -17.50 -2.00
N ALA A 149 13.43 -18.64 -2.66
CA ALA A 149 12.34 -19.03 -3.55
C ALA A 149 11.11 -19.44 -2.74
N LEU A 150 9.95 -18.93 -3.14
CA LEU A 150 8.66 -19.21 -2.53
C LEU A 150 7.84 -20.15 -3.40
N SER A 151 7.13 -21.08 -2.77
CA SER A 151 6.11 -21.90 -3.43
C SER A 151 4.84 -21.10 -3.74
N GLU A 152 4.54 -20.12 -2.90
CA GLU A 152 3.45 -19.16 -3.08
C GLU A 152 3.76 -17.87 -2.30
N ALA A 153 3.24 -16.74 -2.78
CA ALA A 153 3.26 -15.46 -2.10
C ALA A 153 1.82 -15.00 -1.83
N ILE A 154 1.57 -14.50 -0.63
CA ILE A 154 0.24 -14.14 -0.15
C ILE A 154 0.06 -12.61 -0.08
N PRO A 155 -1.18 -12.09 -0.02
CA PRO A 155 -1.40 -10.65 0.06
C PRO A 155 -0.67 -10.01 1.23
N GLY A 156 0.14 -8.99 0.98
CA GLY A 156 1.01 -8.32 1.94
C GLY A 156 2.51 -8.61 1.73
N ASP A 157 2.86 -9.69 1.04
CA ASP A 157 4.25 -10.05 0.80
C ASP A 157 4.88 -9.15 -0.28
N ASN A 158 6.08 -8.64 0.00
CA ASN A 158 6.90 -7.91 -0.96
C ASN A 158 7.79 -8.91 -1.70
N THR A 159 7.44 -9.20 -2.95
CA THR A 159 8.07 -10.28 -3.71
C THR A 159 8.64 -9.80 -5.04
N GLY A 160 9.74 -10.43 -5.44
CA GLY A 160 10.22 -10.40 -6.82
C GLY A 160 9.71 -11.62 -7.55
N PHE A 161 9.10 -11.46 -8.71
CA PHE A 161 8.68 -12.58 -9.54
C PHE A 161 9.20 -12.44 -10.97
N SER A 162 9.70 -13.56 -11.49
CA SER A 162 10.28 -13.62 -12.84
C SER A 162 9.23 -14.05 -13.85
N VAL A 163 9.26 -13.42 -15.03
CA VAL A 163 8.36 -13.73 -16.14
C VAL A 163 9.14 -13.90 -17.45
N LYS A 164 8.70 -14.85 -18.28
CA LYS A 164 9.34 -15.19 -19.55
C LYS A 164 8.90 -14.30 -20.71
N ASN A 165 9.76 -14.14 -21.70
CA ASN A 165 9.38 -13.62 -23.03
C ASN A 165 8.71 -12.23 -23.05
N VAL A 166 8.88 -11.42 -22.00
CA VAL A 166 8.42 -10.03 -21.99
C VAL A 166 9.45 -9.16 -22.71
N SER A 167 9.03 -8.51 -23.80
CA SER A 167 9.91 -7.64 -24.59
C SER A 167 10.46 -6.46 -23.78
N ALA A 168 11.63 -5.94 -24.20
CA ALA A 168 12.34 -4.82 -23.58
C ALA A 168 11.60 -3.46 -23.58
N LYS A 169 10.30 -3.41 -23.90
CA LYS A 169 9.46 -2.20 -23.74
C LYS A 169 8.10 -2.49 -23.10
N GLY A 170 7.82 -3.74 -22.73
CA GLY A 170 6.47 -4.18 -22.38
C GLY A 170 5.99 -3.74 -21.00
N VAL A 171 6.74 -4.08 -19.95
CA VAL A 171 6.29 -3.94 -18.56
C VAL A 171 7.16 -2.92 -17.81
N HIS A 172 6.52 -2.07 -17.01
CA HIS A 172 7.16 -1.03 -16.22
C HIS A 172 6.37 -0.69 -14.94
N ARG A 173 6.99 0.10 -14.04
CA ARG A 173 6.33 0.67 -12.86
C ARG A 173 5.01 1.35 -13.22
N GLY A 174 3.97 1.06 -12.46
CA GLY A 174 2.62 1.60 -12.69
C GLY A 174 1.75 0.76 -13.61
N ASN A 175 2.25 -0.38 -14.11
CA ASN A 175 1.39 -1.46 -14.59
C ASN A 175 0.75 -2.19 -13.42
N VAL A 176 -0.19 -3.08 -13.71
CA VAL A 176 -0.79 -4.01 -12.74
C VAL A 176 -0.78 -5.40 -13.33
N ALA A 177 -0.12 -6.34 -12.66
CA ALA A 177 -0.20 -7.75 -12.99
C ALA A 177 -1.42 -8.37 -12.28
N GLY A 178 -2.06 -9.33 -12.92
CA GLY A 178 -3.14 -10.12 -12.34
C GLY A 178 -3.34 -11.43 -13.08
N ASP A 179 -4.06 -12.36 -12.48
CA ASP A 179 -4.35 -13.67 -13.07
C ASP A 179 -5.12 -13.50 -14.38
N SER A 180 -4.65 -14.19 -15.42
CA SER A 180 -5.26 -14.12 -16.74
C SER A 180 -6.63 -14.79 -16.83
N LYS A 181 -6.98 -15.62 -15.84
CA LYS A 181 -8.19 -16.46 -15.84
C LYS A 181 -9.27 -15.96 -14.89
N ASN A 182 -8.94 -15.05 -13.97
CA ASN A 182 -9.85 -14.60 -12.93
C ASN A 182 -9.85 -13.08 -12.81
N ASP A 183 -10.86 -12.45 -13.44
CA ASP A 183 -11.06 -10.99 -13.47
C ASP A 183 -9.77 -10.22 -13.77
N LEU A 184 -9.34 -10.34 -15.03
CA LEU A 184 -8.16 -9.70 -15.59
C LEU A 184 -8.10 -8.20 -15.27
N PRO A 185 -6.93 -7.66 -14.89
CA PRO A 185 -6.77 -6.21 -14.84
C PRO A 185 -6.90 -5.65 -16.26
N VAL A 186 -7.63 -4.54 -16.40
CA VAL A 186 -7.86 -3.87 -17.69
C VAL A 186 -7.55 -2.39 -17.61
N LYS A 187 -7.22 -1.79 -18.75
CA LYS A 187 -7.01 -0.34 -18.86
C LYS A 187 -8.31 0.41 -18.55
N ALA A 188 -8.28 1.31 -17.58
CA ALA A 188 -9.37 2.24 -17.36
C ALA A 188 -9.40 3.32 -18.47
N ALA A 189 -10.53 3.45 -19.18
CA ALA A 189 -10.76 4.56 -20.11
C ALA A 189 -11.12 5.86 -19.37
N GLY A 190 -11.78 5.72 -18.22
CA GLY A 190 -12.17 6.77 -17.30
C GLY A 190 -12.81 6.13 -16.06
N PHE A 191 -12.91 6.89 -14.98
CA PHE A 191 -13.53 6.42 -13.75
C PHE A 191 -14.23 7.59 -13.06
N THR A 192 -15.28 7.28 -12.30
CA THR A 192 -15.90 8.24 -11.36
C THR A 192 -15.32 7.96 -9.99
N THR A 193 -14.87 8.99 -9.29
CA THR A 193 -14.35 8.86 -7.92
C THR A 193 -14.83 10.02 -7.07
N GLN A 194 -14.81 9.82 -5.76
CA GLN A 194 -14.97 10.90 -4.80
C GLN A 194 -13.59 11.52 -4.54
N VAL A 195 -13.53 12.85 -4.54
CA VAL A 195 -12.30 13.59 -4.24
C VAL A 195 -12.55 14.51 -3.06
N ILE A 196 -11.58 14.57 -2.15
CA ILE A 196 -11.53 15.59 -1.10
C ILE A 196 -10.50 16.62 -1.54
N ILE A 197 -10.94 17.87 -1.68
CA ILE A 197 -10.06 18.96 -2.06
C ILE A 197 -9.34 19.46 -0.81
N LEU A 198 -8.02 19.26 -0.77
CA LEU A 198 -7.17 19.82 0.28
C LEU A 198 -6.96 21.32 0.07
N ASN A 199 -6.29 21.99 1.01
CA ASN A 199 -5.98 23.42 0.93
C ASN A 199 -5.19 23.73 -0.36
N HIS A 200 -5.88 24.34 -1.33
CA HIS A 200 -5.39 24.60 -2.68
C HIS A 200 -5.62 26.07 -3.03
N PRO A 201 -4.61 26.83 -3.51
CA PRO A 201 -4.72 28.26 -3.71
C PRO A 201 -5.60 28.66 -4.91
N GLY A 202 -5.91 27.72 -5.79
CA GLY A 202 -6.72 27.94 -7.00
C GLY A 202 -8.09 27.27 -6.94
N GLN A 203 -8.91 27.57 -7.94
CA GLN A 203 -10.19 26.90 -8.17
C GLN A 203 -9.99 25.68 -9.08
N ILE A 204 -10.74 24.61 -8.81
CA ILE A 204 -10.77 23.42 -9.65
C ILE A 204 -12.06 23.48 -10.48
N SER A 205 -11.90 23.49 -11.80
CA SER A 205 -13.02 23.43 -12.74
C SER A 205 -12.99 22.13 -13.54
N ALA A 206 -14.07 21.85 -14.27
CA ALA A 206 -14.02 20.85 -15.33
C ALA A 206 -12.83 21.13 -16.26
N ARG A 207 -12.23 20.06 -16.77
CA ARG A 207 -10.99 20.03 -17.57
C ARG A 207 -9.69 20.25 -16.80
N TYR A 208 -9.72 20.50 -15.49
CA TYR A 208 -8.51 20.46 -14.67
C TYR A 208 -7.80 19.12 -14.85
N ALA A 209 -6.48 19.13 -15.06
CA ALA A 209 -5.71 17.94 -15.42
C ALA A 209 -4.53 17.72 -14.46
N PRO A 210 -4.79 17.34 -13.20
CA PRO A 210 -3.73 17.07 -12.24
C PRO A 210 -3.04 15.73 -12.55
N VAL A 211 -1.87 15.56 -11.95
CA VAL A 211 -1.25 14.23 -11.86
C VAL A 211 -1.88 13.47 -10.71
N LEU A 212 -2.28 12.22 -10.97
CA LEU A 212 -2.76 11.28 -9.99
C LEU A 212 -1.69 10.22 -9.71
N ASP A 213 -1.41 10.04 -8.43
CA ASP A 213 -0.66 8.90 -7.90
C ASP A 213 -1.66 7.81 -7.47
N CYS A 214 -1.51 6.60 -8.00
CA CYS A 214 -2.38 5.45 -7.72
C CYS A 214 -1.52 4.18 -7.65
N PRO A 215 -1.49 3.49 -6.50
CA PRO A 215 -0.33 2.77 -5.95
C PRO A 215 1.04 3.00 -6.61
N ALA A 216 1.36 2.28 -7.70
CA ALA A 216 2.64 2.42 -8.41
C ALA A 216 2.59 3.35 -9.64
N ALA A 217 1.40 3.76 -10.09
CA ALA A 217 1.16 4.58 -11.26
C ALA A 217 1.20 6.08 -10.95
N HIS A 218 1.84 6.84 -11.84
CA HIS A 218 1.95 8.30 -11.79
C HIS A 218 1.50 8.85 -13.15
N ILE A 219 0.24 9.28 -13.25
CA ILE A 219 -0.41 9.56 -14.54
C ILE A 219 -1.20 10.87 -14.48
N THR A 220 -1.08 11.70 -15.52
CA THR A 220 -1.95 12.88 -15.66
C THR A 220 -3.36 12.45 -16.04
N CYS A 221 -4.35 12.86 -15.24
CA CYS A 221 -5.75 12.57 -15.49
C CYS A 221 -6.55 13.86 -15.61
N LYS A 222 -7.52 13.89 -16.52
CA LYS A 222 -8.39 15.05 -16.74
C LYS A 222 -9.71 14.86 -15.98
N PHE A 223 -10.11 15.87 -15.23
CA PHE A 223 -11.43 15.95 -14.61
C PHE A 223 -12.43 16.23 -15.72
N ALA A 224 -13.02 15.16 -16.27
CA ALA A 224 -13.94 15.26 -17.39
C ALA A 224 -15.20 16.05 -17.01
N GLU A 225 -15.74 15.76 -15.83
CA GLU A 225 -16.98 16.34 -15.30
C GLU A 225 -16.91 16.39 -13.77
N LEU A 226 -17.49 17.44 -13.17
CA LEU A 226 -17.74 17.55 -11.73
C LEU A 226 -19.23 17.27 -11.49
N LYS A 227 -19.56 16.06 -11.03
CA LYS A 227 -20.96 15.58 -10.97
C LYS A 227 -21.73 16.13 -9.77
N GLU A 228 -21.13 16.05 -8.60
CA GLU A 228 -21.80 16.36 -7.34
C GLU A 228 -20.81 16.98 -6.36
N LYS A 229 -21.30 17.86 -5.49
CA LYS A 229 -20.59 18.34 -4.31
C LYS A 229 -21.27 17.76 -3.08
N THR A 230 -20.51 16.99 -2.31
CA THR A 230 -20.94 16.40 -1.04
C THR A 230 -20.31 17.18 0.11
N ASP A 231 -21.10 17.51 1.14
CA ASP A 231 -20.66 18.21 2.36
C ASP A 231 -20.30 17.23 3.48
#